data_AF-S4PZJ7-F1
#
_entry.id   AF-S4PZJ7-F1
#
_cell.length_a   1.000
_cell.length_b   1.000
_cell.length_c   1.000
_cell.angle_alpha   90.00
_cell.angle_beta   90.00
_cell.angle_gamma   90.00
#
_symmetry.space_group_name_H-M   'P 1'
#
loop_
_entity.id
_entity.type
_entity.pdbx_description
1 polymer ?
#
loop_
_entity_poly.entity_id
_entity_poly.type
_entity_poly.pdbx_seq_one_letter_code
_entity_poly.pdbx_strand_id
1 'polypeptide(L)'
;MERWKNDYSEERLVCLARVFFNIEFMGCRYPTEIMQEVARLSQDVAQQYRKLRKSKLQRTFVSASDAAEDRAKGVKRSGGVIIDSPAPKSTKINFVPQGHSVTNEITTNVT
;
A
#
# COMPACT_ATOMS: atom_id res chain seq x y z
N MET A 1 11.49 22.08 -5.39
CA MET A 1 11.50 23.51 -5.79
C MET A 1 12.93 24.04 -5.82
N GLU A 2 13.65 24.09 -4.71
CA GLU A 2 15.00 24.71 -4.67
C GLU A 2 16.02 24.11 -5.65
N ARG A 3 16.06 22.77 -5.78
CA ARG A 3 17.02 22.07 -6.66
C ARG A 3 16.96 22.49 -8.13
N TRP A 4 15.77 22.84 -8.63
CA TRP A 4 15.52 23.07 -10.06
C TRP A 4 15.21 24.55 -10.37
N LYS A 5 15.48 25.46 -9.42
CA LYS A 5 15.11 26.87 -9.51
C LYS A 5 15.80 27.62 -10.67
N ASN A 6 17.02 27.21 -11.02
CA ASN A 6 17.81 27.87 -12.07
C ASN A 6 17.60 27.25 -13.47
N ASP A 7 17.06 26.04 -13.54
CA ASP A 7 16.90 25.29 -14.79
C ASP A 7 15.52 25.49 -15.44
N TYR A 8 14.53 25.89 -14.64
CA TYR A 8 13.14 26.06 -15.06
C TYR A 8 12.61 27.43 -14.67
N SER A 9 11.72 28.00 -15.48
CA SER A 9 10.93 29.15 -15.06
C SER A 9 10.07 28.80 -13.84
N GLU A 10 9.86 29.78 -12.97
CA GLU A 10 9.12 29.58 -11.72
C GLU A 10 7.72 29.02 -11.96
N GLU A 11 6.99 29.58 -12.92
CA GLU A 11 5.64 29.15 -13.28
C GLU A 11 5.60 27.68 -13.73
N ARG A 12 6.55 27.28 -14.58
CA ARG A 12 6.65 25.90 -15.06
C ARG A 12 7.00 24.95 -13.93
N LEU A 13 7.91 25.36 -13.04
CA LEU A 13 8.33 24.54 -11.91
C LEU A 13 7.19 24.34 -10.90
N VAL A 14 6.42 25.39 -10.60
CA VAL A 14 5.22 25.32 -9.76
C VAL A 14 4.17 24.39 -10.38
N CYS A 15 3.97 24.48 -11.70
CA CYS A 15 3.05 23.60 -12.42
C CYS A 15 3.46 22.13 -12.31
N LEU A 16 4.73 21.81 -12.60
CA LEU A 16 5.26 20.44 -12.51
C LEU A 16 5.22 19.90 -11.07
N ALA A 17 5.45 20.74 -10.08
CA ALA A 17 5.33 20.35 -8.67
C ALA A 17 3.89 19.96 -8.28
N ARG A 18 2.88 20.71 -8.76
CA ARG A 18 1.47 20.37 -8.57
C ARG A 18 1.10 19.05 -9.27
N VAL A 19 1.58 18.86 -10.50
CA VAL A 19 1.37 17.61 -11.24
C VAL A 19 1.98 16.42 -10.51
N PHE A 20 3.21 16.55 -10.01
CA PHE A 20 3.85 15.53 -9.18
C PHE A 20 3.01 15.16 -7.97
N PHE A 21 2.51 16.16 -7.23
CA PHE A 21 1.66 15.93 -6.07
C PHE A 21 0.37 15.19 -6.44
N ASN A 22 -0.31 15.60 -7.51
CA ASN A 22 -1.54 14.95 -7.96
C ASN A 22 -1.30 13.48 -8.38
N ILE A 23 -0.16 13.19 -9.02
CA ILE A 23 0.21 11.81 -9.39
C ILE A 23 0.42 10.95 -8.15
N GLU A 24 1.23 11.39 -7.18
CA GLU A 24 1.60 10.57 -6.02
C GLU A 24 0.51 10.49 -4.94
N PHE A 25 -0.25 11.58 -4.76
CA PHE A 25 -1.26 11.69 -3.71
C PHE A 25 -2.65 11.27 -4.18
N MET A 26 -3.07 11.71 -5.37
CA MET A 26 -4.41 11.43 -5.92
C MET A 26 -4.41 10.30 -6.94
N GLY A 27 -3.24 9.84 -7.40
CA GLY A 27 -3.15 8.76 -8.38
C GLY A 27 -3.54 9.19 -9.80
N CYS A 28 -3.49 10.48 -10.12
CA CYS A 28 -3.81 11.00 -11.45
C CYS A 28 -2.85 10.46 -12.54
N ARG A 29 -3.29 10.54 -13.80
CA ARG A 29 -2.48 10.23 -14.98
C ARG A 29 -2.51 11.40 -15.94
N TYR A 30 -1.37 11.67 -16.55
CA TYR A 30 -1.16 12.75 -17.51
C TYR A 30 -0.50 12.16 -18.77
N PRO A 31 -0.40 12.93 -19.86
CA PRO A 31 0.31 12.51 -21.06
C PRO A 31 1.74 12.03 -20.76
N THR A 32 2.21 11.10 -21.57
CA THR A 32 3.47 10.36 -21.35
C THR A 32 4.67 11.28 -21.20
N GLU A 33 4.70 12.37 -21.97
CA GLU A 33 5.80 13.33 -22.01
C GLU A 33 5.96 14.02 -20.63
N ILE A 34 4.84 14.44 -20.05
CA ILE A 34 4.81 15.08 -18.72
C ILE A 34 5.12 14.06 -17.63
N MET A 35 4.61 12.84 -17.74
CA MET A 35 4.89 11.77 -16.76
C MET A 35 6.38 11.45 -16.70
N GLN A 36 7.07 11.40 -17.86
CA GLN A 36 8.51 11.17 -17.93
C GLN A 36 9.32 12.35 -17.38
N GLU A 37 8.94 13.58 -17.72
CA GLU A 37 9.59 14.79 -17.20
C GLU A 37 9.49 14.86 -15.67
N VAL A 38 8.29 14.65 -15.13
CA VAL A 38 8.05 14.64 -13.68
C VAL A 38 8.81 13.49 -13.01
N ALA A 39 8.85 12.30 -13.61
CA ALA A 39 9.61 11.17 -13.08
C ALA A 39 11.11 11.48 -12.97
N ARG A 40 11.68 12.14 -13.99
CA ARG A 40 13.09 12.56 -13.99
C ARG A 40 13.38 13.59 -12.89
N LEU A 41 12.54 14.61 -12.76
CA LEU A 41 12.74 15.69 -11.79
C LEU A 41 12.51 15.26 -10.34
N SER A 42 11.65 14.26 -10.12
CA SER A 42 11.22 13.82 -8.79
C SER A 42 11.97 12.59 -8.27
N GLN A 43 12.90 11.99 -9.00
CA GLN A 43 13.50 10.70 -8.66
C GLN A 43 13.97 10.60 -7.19
N ASP A 44 14.79 11.56 -6.73
CA ASP A 44 15.32 11.56 -5.36
C ASP A 44 14.22 11.80 -4.31
N VAL A 45 13.35 12.79 -4.57
CA VAL A 45 12.27 13.20 -3.66
C VAL A 45 11.23 12.09 -3.53
N ALA A 46 10.84 11.48 -4.64
CA ALA A 46 9.90 10.38 -4.70
C ALA A 46 10.47 9.15 -3.98
N GLN A 47 11.77 8.88 -4.10
CA GLN A 47 12.39 7.75 -3.39
C GLN A 47 12.31 7.93 -1.87
N GLN A 48 12.66 9.11 -1.35
CA GLN A 48 12.56 9.42 0.08
C GLN A 48 11.12 9.34 0.58
N TYR A 49 10.17 9.92 -0.17
CA TYR A 49 8.75 9.90 0.17
C TYR A 49 8.18 8.48 0.19
N ARG A 50 8.50 7.66 -0.82
CA ARG A 50 8.06 6.26 -0.89
C ARG A 50 8.66 5.42 0.24
N LYS A 51 9.92 5.66 0.65
CA LYS A 51 10.52 5.03 1.85
C LYS A 51 9.74 5.39 3.11
N LEU A 52 9.37 6.66 3.29
CA LEU A 52 8.56 7.12 4.42
C LEU A 52 7.14 6.52 4.40
N ARG A 53 6.55 6.30 3.21
CA ARG A 53 5.24 5.61 3.11
C ARG A 53 5.31 4.13 3.49
N LYS A 54 6.46 3.46 3.31
CA LYS A 54 6.61 2.05 3.70
C LYS A 54 6.55 1.82 5.21
N SER A 55 6.98 2.80 6.02
CA SER A 55 6.88 2.70 7.48
C SER A 55 5.45 2.90 8.01
N LYS A 56 4.55 3.48 7.21
CA LYS A 56 3.13 3.61 7.57
C LYS A 56 2.47 2.23 7.59
N LEU A 57 1.43 2.11 8.41
CA LEU A 57 0.63 0.90 8.54
C LEU A 57 0.09 0.48 7.17
N GLN A 58 0.58 -0.64 6.65
CA GLN A 58 0.08 -1.24 5.42
C GLN A 58 -1.26 -1.91 5.71
N ARG A 59 -2.25 -1.74 4.84
CA ARG A 59 -3.54 -2.44 4.97
C ARG A 59 -3.29 -3.94 4.84
N THR A 60 -3.44 -4.68 5.93
CA THR A 60 -3.34 -6.14 5.95
C THR A 60 -4.73 -6.77 5.90
N PHE A 61 -4.92 -7.75 5.02
CA PHE A 61 -6.14 -8.56 5.00
C PHE A 61 -5.92 -9.79 5.87
N VAL A 62 -6.22 -9.65 7.16
CA VAL A 62 -6.13 -10.73 8.14
C VAL A 62 -7.46 -10.84 8.88
N SER A 63 -7.82 -12.04 9.31
CA SER A 63 -8.98 -12.20 10.19
C SER A 63 -8.70 -11.52 11.54
N ALA A 64 -9.76 -11.15 12.26
CA ALA A 64 -9.63 -10.54 13.59
C ALA A 64 -8.94 -11.49 14.58
N SER A 65 -9.21 -12.80 14.49
CA SER A 65 -8.57 -13.83 15.32
C SER A 65 -7.07 -13.93 15.05
N ASP A 66 -6.66 -13.97 13.78
CA ASP A 66 -5.23 -14.07 13.43
C ASP A 66 -4.46 -12.82 13.89
N ALA A 67 -5.06 -11.63 13.74
CA ALA A 67 -4.44 -10.38 14.21
C ALA A 67 -4.28 -10.33 15.74
N ALA A 68 -5.25 -10.89 16.48
CA ALA A 68 -5.17 -10.97 17.94
C ALA A 68 -4.09 -11.98 18.39
N GLU A 69 -4.03 -13.13 17.73
CA GLU A 69 -3.01 -14.15 18.01
C GLU A 69 -1.60 -13.65 17.72
N ASP A 70 -1.38 -12.98 16.58
CA ASP A 70 -0.07 -12.41 16.25
C ASP A 70 0.38 -11.40 17.29
N ARG A 71 -0.54 -10.57 17.80
CA ARG A 71 -0.25 -9.61 18.88
C ARG A 71 0.12 -10.30 20.18
N ALA A 72 -0.59 -11.36 20.56
CA ALA A 72 -0.28 -12.13 21.76
C ALA A 72 1.08 -12.86 21.64
N LYS A 73 1.41 -13.35 20.45
CA LYS A 73 2.67 -14.05 20.15
C LYS A 73 3.84 -13.10 19.84
N GLY A 74 3.60 -11.78 19.75
CA GLY A 74 4.62 -10.78 19.40
C GLY A 74 5.11 -10.85 17.94
N VAL A 75 4.35 -11.51 17.06
CA VAL A 75 4.72 -11.73 15.65
C VAL A 75 4.47 -10.46 14.85
N LYS A 76 5.50 -10.00 14.12
CA LYS A 76 5.40 -8.82 13.25
C LYS A 76 5.11 -9.26 11.82
N ARG A 77 3.99 -8.76 11.26
CA ARG A 77 3.66 -8.92 9.83
C ARG A 77 4.05 -7.67 9.04
N SER A 78 4.69 -7.84 7.89
CA SER A 78 4.92 -6.76 6.91
C SER A 78 4.08 -7.00 5.66
N GLY A 79 3.16 -6.09 5.34
CA GLY A 79 2.31 -6.22 4.15
C GLY A 79 1.38 -7.44 4.16
N GLY A 80 1.06 -7.98 5.34
CA GLY A 80 0.21 -9.16 5.51
C GLY A 80 0.97 -10.50 5.54
N VAL A 81 2.29 -10.49 5.38
CA VAL A 81 3.14 -11.68 5.42
C VAL A 81 3.95 -11.70 6.73
N ILE A 82 4.04 -12.89 7.36
CA ILE A 82 4.89 -13.14 8.53
C ILE A 82 6.33 -13.31 8.04
N ILE A 83 7.26 -12.53 8.60
CA ILE A 83 8.64 -12.39 8.08
C ILE A 83 9.48 -13.64 8.37
N ASP A 84 9.15 -14.40 9.43
CA ASP A 84 9.99 -15.48 9.97
C ASP A 84 9.30 -16.85 9.99
N SER A 85 8.37 -17.12 9.08
CA SER A 85 7.65 -18.40 9.05
C SER A 85 7.51 -18.97 7.63
N PRO A 86 7.56 -20.31 7.45
CA PRO A 86 7.27 -20.92 6.16
C PRO A 86 5.86 -20.51 5.71
N ALA A 87 5.68 -20.27 4.41
CA ALA A 87 4.46 -19.73 3.84
C ALA A 87 3.22 -20.42 4.44
N PRO A 88 2.30 -19.68 5.10
CA PRO A 88 1.11 -20.28 5.67
C PRO A 88 0.26 -20.85 4.53
N LYS A 89 -0.26 -22.07 4.72
CA LYS A 89 -1.26 -22.66 3.82
C LYS A 89 -2.41 -21.65 3.70
N SER A 90 -2.73 -21.26 2.47
CA SER A 90 -3.68 -20.17 2.20
C SER A 90 -5.03 -20.42 2.89
N THR A 91 -5.31 -19.67 3.97
CA THR A 91 -6.64 -19.62 4.56
C THR A 91 -7.50 -18.76 3.64
N LYS A 92 -8.32 -19.41 2.81
CA LYS A 92 -9.27 -18.73 1.92
C LYS A 92 -10.23 -17.92 2.77
N ILE A 93 -10.07 -16.59 2.78
CA ILE A 93 -11.00 -15.68 3.43
C ILE A 93 -12.25 -15.62 2.53
N ASN A 94 -13.36 -16.18 2.98
CA ASN A 94 -14.64 -16.02 2.31
C ASN A 94 -15.15 -14.60 2.59
N PHE A 95 -15.13 -13.74 1.58
CA PHE A 95 -15.76 -12.42 1.67
C PHE A 95 -17.27 -12.61 1.69
N VAL A 96 -17.88 -12.38 2.85
CA VAL A 96 -19.33 -12.48 3.03
C VAL A 96 -19.92 -11.06 3.03
N PRO A 97 -20.95 -10.77 2.22
CA PRO A 97 -21.66 -9.50 2.28
C PRO A 97 -22.24 -9.25 3.67
N GLN A 98 -22.30 -7.99 4.09
CA GLN A 98 -22.88 -7.61 5.38
C GLN A 98 -24.33 -8.13 5.48
N GLY A 99 -24.65 -8.81 6.58
CA GLY A 99 -25.97 -9.43 6.80
C GLY A 99 -26.09 -10.91 6.40
N HIS A 100 -25.04 -11.52 5.85
CA HIS A 100 -25.00 -12.97 5.59
C HIS A 100 -24.02 -13.65 6.58
N SER A 101 -24.42 -14.77 7.16
CA SER A 101 -23.55 -15.65 7.95
C SER A 101 -23.32 -16.95 7.18
N VAL A 102 -22.07 -17.42 7.14
CA VAL A 102 -21.77 -18.76 6.63
C VAL A 102 -22.00 -19.71 7.80
N THR A 103 -23.07 -20.49 7.74
CA THR A 103 -23.29 -21.63 8.63
C THR A 103 -22.28 -22.71 8.27
N ASN A 104 -21.25 -22.88 9.09
CA ASN A 104 -20.39 -24.05 9.03
C ASN A 104 -21.18 -25.23 9.60
N GLU A 105 -21.88 -25.98 8.73
CA GLU A 105 -22.47 -27.25 9.12
C GLU A 105 -21.33 -28.23 9.43
N ILE A 106 -21.17 -28.53 10.72
CA ILE A 106 -20.28 -29.58 11.19
C ILE A 106 -20.96 -30.90 10.81
N THR A 107 -20.56 -31.49 9.69
CA THR A 107 -20.90 -32.88 9.37
C THR A 107 -20.15 -33.79 10.35
N THR A 108 -20.72 -34.00 11.54
CA THR A 108 -20.30 -35.10 12.40
C THR A 108 -20.78 -36.40 11.75
N ASN A 109 -19.89 -37.07 11.01
CA ASN A 109 -20.09 -38.48 10.68
C ASN A 109 -19.85 -39.28 11.97
N VAL A 110 -20.90 -39.51 12.75
CA VAL A 110 -20.92 -40.49 13.83
C VAL A 110 -21.09 -41.86 13.16
N THR A 111 -20.09 -42.72 13.32
CA THR A 111 -20.20 -44.17 13.06
C THR A 111 -20.44 -44.87 14.38
#